data_AF-A0A8J1VXJ7-F1
#
_entry.id   AF-A0A8J1VXJ7-F1
#
_cell.length_a   1.000
_cell.length_b   1.000
_cell.length_c   1.000
_cell.angle_alpha   90.00
_cell.angle_beta   90.00
_cell.angle_gamma   90.00
#
_symmetry.space_group_name_H-M   'P 1'
#
loop_
_entity.id
_entity.type
_entity.pdbx_description
1 polymer ?
#
loop_
_entity_poly.entity_id
_entity_poly.type
_entity_poly.pdbx_seq_one_letter_code
_entity_poly.pdbx_strand_id
1 'polypeptide(L)'
;MQLPYARPRLMELHEQTWLPSIIRQPIQNMLTAVWITPFPIIQSLAPYEAVADTLENMVNAIEQEDRVEGVVNNPMRIVDCCSGAGGPMPAVEKRLNERRLAKALPPIPFLLSDIHPHISAWRSLSQASPSRSLSYLPYPVDATHAPAAMKEQRHFRTFCLAFHHFDEQGARGILEDAMRTADGIGIFELQKFNLSNLLTITLLFPACWVLTPSLKPSLAFTELSLSPGFTTQLGDSNDSQNPLRPSFEPISEFCSAIVATIFFTYIIPVIPFILVLDGYVSAYRTRSLPHLMHLANLAAMKVSLERGKDTEGEEEVEWLWESGTERHTWPGGVMTWVIGRRDRTVSSEDETGSLSGQAEYDPSQGNDNDQMNG
;
A
#
# COMPACT_ATOMS: atom_id res chain seq x y z
N MET A 1 -28.46 1.45 14.14
CA MET A 1 -28.24 0.11 13.54
C MET A 1 -27.06 -0.50 14.28
N GLN A 2 -27.28 -1.51 15.13
CA GLN A 2 -26.18 -2.19 15.83
C GLN A 2 -25.34 -2.93 14.80
N LEU A 3 -24.07 -2.54 14.66
CA LEU A 3 -23.14 -3.22 13.77
C LEU A 3 -22.54 -4.41 14.54
N PRO A 4 -22.73 -5.66 14.08
CA PRO A 4 -22.34 -6.84 14.83
C PRO A 4 -20.86 -7.12 14.58
N TYR A 5 -19.99 -6.56 15.40
CA TYR A 5 -18.56 -6.58 15.13
C TYR A 5 -17.82 -7.67 15.90
N ALA A 6 -18.04 -8.88 15.43
CA ALA A 6 -17.08 -9.98 15.49
C ALA A 6 -17.16 -10.68 14.12
N ARG A 7 -16.44 -10.16 13.12
CA ARG A 7 -16.34 -10.85 11.82
C ARG A 7 -15.62 -12.19 12.06
N PRO A 8 -16.17 -13.33 11.61
CA PRO A 8 -15.46 -14.59 11.75
C PRO A 8 -14.11 -14.49 11.04
N ARG A 9 -13.04 -14.92 11.73
CA ARG A 9 -11.67 -14.92 11.20
C ARG A 9 -11.52 -16.06 10.19
N LEU A 10 -12.07 -15.85 9.00
CA LEU A 10 -11.85 -16.73 7.86
C LEU A 10 -10.39 -16.61 7.43
N MET A 11 -9.77 -17.76 7.19
CA MET A 11 -8.37 -17.88 6.80
C MET A 11 -8.28 -17.98 5.28
N GLU A 12 -7.37 -17.20 4.70
CA GLU A 12 -6.95 -17.39 3.32
C GLU A 12 -5.87 -18.47 3.33
N LEU A 13 -6.06 -19.51 2.53
CA LEU A 13 -5.22 -20.70 2.54
C LEU A 13 -3.80 -20.38 2.07
N HIS A 14 -3.64 -19.47 1.10
CA HIS A 14 -2.32 -19.12 0.57
C HIS A 14 -1.41 -18.45 1.61
N GLU A 15 -2.00 -17.73 2.57
CA GLU A 15 -1.30 -17.06 3.66
C GLU A 15 -0.91 -18.00 4.82
N GLN A 16 -1.39 -19.25 4.82
CA GLN A 16 -1.11 -20.15 5.93
C GLN A 16 0.30 -20.75 5.85
N THR A 17 1.03 -20.72 6.96
CA THR A 17 2.42 -21.20 7.05
C THR A 17 2.59 -22.67 6.68
N TRP A 18 1.57 -23.49 6.90
CA TRP A 18 1.55 -24.91 6.56
C TRP A 18 1.35 -25.21 5.06
N LEU A 19 0.92 -24.25 4.24
CA LEU A 19 0.76 -24.46 2.81
C LEU A 19 2.16 -24.57 2.14
N PRO A 20 2.46 -25.65 1.41
CA PRO A 20 3.76 -25.82 0.77
C PRO A 20 4.08 -24.66 -0.19
N SER A 21 5.33 -24.18 -0.20
CA SER A 21 5.80 -23.10 -1.07
C SER A 21 5.61 -23.40 -2.56
N ILE A 22 5.70 -24.68 -2.94
CA ILE A 22 5.45 -25.19 -4.29
C ILE A 22 4.01 -24.96 -4.77
N ILE A 23 3.06 -24.70 -3.87
CA ILE A 23 1.67 -24.32 -4.18
C ILE A 23 1.46 -22.82 -3.90
N ARG A 24 1.97 -22.31 -2.77
CA ARG A 24 1.82 -20.90 -2.38
C ARG A 24 2.39 -19.93 -3.41
N GLN A 25 3.62 -20.16 -3.88
CA GLN A 25 4.30 -19.23 -4.78
C GLN A 25 3.58 -19.12 -6.15
N PRO A 26 3.13 -20.21 -6.78
CA PRO A 26 2.27 -20.12 -7.96
C PRO A 26 0.96 -19.33 -7.75
N ILE A 27 0.32 -19.47 -6.58
CA ILE A 27 -0.88 -18.69 -6.23
C ILE A 27 -0.55 -17.20 -6.17
N GLN A 28 0.52 -16.82 -5.46
CA GLN A 28 0.96 -15.43 -5.37
C GLN A 28 1.35 -14.86 -6.74
N ASN A 29 2.05 -15.64 -7.56
CA ASN A 29 2.41 -15.24 -8.93
C ASN A 29 1.16 -15.02 -9.81
N MET A 30 0.15 -15.89 -9.67
CA MET A 30 -1.12 -15.75 -10.38
C MET A 30 -1.89 -14.51 -9.90
N LEU A 31 -1.90 -14.23 -8.59
CA LEU A 31 -2.51 -13.03 -8.03
C LEU A 31 -1.83 -11.76 -8.58
N THR A 32 -0.50 -11.73 -8.65
CA THR A 32 0.24 -10.65 -9.33
C THR A 32 -0.14 -10.55 -10.81
N ALA A 33 -0.29 -11.67 -11.51
CA ALA A 33 -0.67 -11.66 -12.92
C ALA A 33 -2.07 -11.09 -13.15
N VAL A 34 -3.03 -11.40 -12.28
CA VAL A 34 -4.39 -10.81 -12.30
C VAL A 34 -4.35 -9.29 -12.14
N TRP A 35 -3.40 -8.76 -11.36
CA TRP A 35 -3.20 -7.33 -11.20
C TRP A 35 -2.61 -6.62 -12.42
N ILE A 36 -1.66 -7.27 -13.12
CA ILE A 36 -0.82 -6.59 -14.11
C ILE A 36 -1.11 -6.98 -15.57
N THR A 37 -1.82 -8.09 -15.79
CA THR A 37 -2.09 -8.61 -17.12
C THR A 37 -3.55 -8.32 -17.49
N PRO A 38 -3.82 -7.45 -18.46
CA PRO A 38 -5.19 -7.21 -18.90
C PRO A 38 -5.70 -8.41 -19.72
N PHE A 39 -6.97 -8.76 -19.56
CA PHE A 39 -7.69 -9.67 -20.44
C PHE A 39 -8.47 -8.87 -21.50
N PRO A 40 -7.98 -8.75 -22.76
CA PRO A 40 -8.50 -7.77 -23.72
C PRO A 40 -9.99 -7.89 -24.06
N ILE A 41 -10.60 -9.07 -23.84
CA ILE A 41 -12.02 -9.31 -24.11
C ILE A 41 -12.92 -8.68 -23.04
N ILE A 42 -12.46 -8.67 -21.78
CA ILE A 42 -13.29 -8.30 -20.62
C ILE A 42 -12.68 -7.15 -19.79
N GLN A 43 -11.46 -6.72 -20.09
CA GLN A 43 -10.77 -5.62 -19.43
C GLN A 43 -10.22 -4.65 -20.48
N SER A 44 -10.53 -3.37 -20.31
CA SER A 44 -9.94 -2.30 -21.11
C SER A 44 -8.53 -1.93 -20.63
N LEU A 45 -8.30 -2.01 -19.33
CA LEU A 45 -7.03 -1.70 -18.66
C LEU A 45 -6.80 -2.73 -17.56
N ALA A 46 -5.53 -2.97 -17.23
CA ALA A 46 -5.19 -3.83 -16.10
C ALA A 46 -5.49 -3.11 -14.76
N PRO A 47 -5.86 -3.83 -13.69
CA PRO A 47 -6.23 -3.20 -12.43
C PRO A 47 -5.17 -2.27 -11.82
N TYR A 48 -3.88 -2.56 -12.01
CA TYR A 48 -2.80 -1.71 -11.50
C TYR A 48 -2.79 -0.30 -12.11
N GLU A 49 -3.32 -0.13 -13.33
CA GLU A 49 -3.35 1.18 -14.00
C GLU A 49 -4.28 2.15 -13.27
N ALA A 50 -5.41 1.66 -12.78
CA ALA A 50 -6.32 2.45 -11.97
C ALA A 50 -5.64 2.89 -10.66
N VAL A 51 -4.86 2.01 -10.01
CA VAL A 51 -4.07 2.39 -8.83
C VAL A 51 -3.03 3.46 -9.18
N ALA A 52 -2.33 3.31 -10.30
CA ALA A 52 -1.35 4.30 -10.75
C ALA A 52 -2.00 5.66 -11.04
N ASP A 53 -3.17 5.69 -11.68
CA ASP A 53 -3.92 6.90 -11.97
C ASP A 53 -4.39 7.59 -10.67
N THR A 54 -4.96 6.83 -9.74
CA THR A 54 -5.41 7.38 -8.45
C THR A 54 -4.23 7.93 -7.64
N LEU A 55 -3.10 7.21 -7.58
CA LEU A 55 -1.91 7.68 -6.88
C LEU A 55 -1.27 8.89 -7.56
N GLU A 56 -1.20 8.94 -8.89
CA GLU A 56 -0.66 10.10 -9.61
C GLU A 56 -1.50 11.35 -9.32
N ASN A 57 -2.83 11.25 -9.38
CA ASN A 57 -3.73 12.36 -9.06
C ASN A 57 -3.53 12.85 -7.62
N MET A 58 -3.43 11.89 -6.69
CA MET A 58 -3.25 12.19 -5.26
C MET A 58 -1.92 12.87 -4.98
N VAL A 59 -0.81 12.36 -5.52
CA VAL A 59 0.50 13.01 -5.37
C VAL A 59 0.48 14.40 -5.98
N ASN A 60 -0.11 14.58 -7.16
CA ASN A 60 -0.16 15.90 -7.79
C ASN A 60 -0.96 16.91 -6.94
N ALA A 61 -2.06 16.48 -6.31
CA ALA A 61 -2.84 17.32 -5.41
C ALA A 61 -2.02 17.73 -4.18
N ILE A 62 -1.34 16.77 -3.55
CA ILE A 62 -0.45 17.02 -2.41
C ILE A 62 0.70 17.95 -2.79
N GLU A 63 1.39 17.69 -3.90
CA GLU A 63 2.49 18.54 -4.39
C GLU A 63 2.01 19.94 -4.78
N GLN A 64 0.75 20.10 -5.22
CA GLN A 64 0.17 21.39 -5.53
C GLN A 64 -0.12 22.19 -4.26
N GLU A 65 -0.69 21.57 -3.23
CA GLU A 65 -0.90 22.20 -1.93
C GLU A 65 0.43 22.59 -1.27
N ASP A 66 1.44 21.70 -1.34
CA ASP A 66 2.80 21.99 -0.86
C ASP A 66 3.38 23.27 -1.50
N ARG A 67 3.11 23.51 -2.79
CA ARG A 67 3.58 24.71 -3.50
C ARG A 67 2.84 25.97 -3.04
N VAL A 68 1.54 25.85 -2.74
CA VAL A 68 0.72 26.98 -2.27
C VAL A 68 1.15 27.40 -0.88
N GLU A 69 1.35 26.43 0.02
CA GLU A 69 1.78 26.64 1.41
C GLU A 69 3.30 26.92 1.55
N GLY A 70 4.05 26.98 0.44
CA GLY A 70 5.48 27.26 0.45
C GLY A 70 6.34 26.16 1.10
N VAL A 71 5.84 24.93 1.22
CA VAL A 71 6.56 23.78 1.78
C VAL A 71 7.71 23.39 0.85
N VAL A 72 8.94 23.60 1.29
CA VAL A 72 10.14 23.40 0.46
C VAL A 72 10.51 21.93 0.33
N ASN A 73 10.51 21.43 -0.91
CA ASN A 73 11.30 20.30 -1.44
C ASN A 73 11.56 19.10 -0.50
N ASN A 74 10.53 18.60 0.20
CA ASN A 74 10.62 17.31 0.87
C ASN A 74 9.97 16.22 0.01
N PRO A 75 10.75 15.41 -0.73
CA PRO A 75 10.20 14.42 -1.64
C PRO A 75 9.43 13.36 -0.86
N MET A 76 8.15 13.21 -1.19
CA MET A 76 7.31 12.15 -0.64
C MET A 76 7.67 10.81 -1.30
N ARG A 77 7.73 9.75 -0.49
CA ARG A 77 7.79 8.37 -1.00
C ARG A 77 6.46 7.66 -0.84
N ILE A 78 6.18 6.72 -1.73
CA ILE A 78 5.06 5.78 -1.60
C ILE A 78 5.57 4.52 -0.90
N VAL A 79 4.92 4.15 0.20
CA VAL A 79 5.27 2.97 0.99
C VAL A 79 4.13 1.97 0.90
N ASP A 80 4.36 0.86 0.20
CA ASP A 80 3.38 -0.21 0.16
C ASP A 80 3.55 -1.11 1.38
N CYS A 81 2.46 -1.23 2.13
CA CYS A 81 2.36 -2.01 3.34
C CYS A 81 1.71 -3.35 3.00
N CYS A 82 2.33 -4.45 3.45
CA CYS A 82 1.94 -5.81 3.09
C CYS A 82 2.12 -6.12 1.59
N SER A 83 3.29 -5.78 1.05
CA SER A 83 3.59 -5.93 -0.38
C SER A 83 3.70 -7.36 -0.89
N GLY A 84 3.79 -8.36 0.00
CA GLY A 84 4.06 -9.75 -0.33
C GLY A 84 5.31 -9.88 -1.21
N ALA A 85 5.20 -10.57 -2.35
CA ALA A 85 6.28 -10.67 -3.33
C ALA A 85 6.50 -9.41 -4.20
N GLY A 86 5.78 -8.32 -3.94
CA GLY A 86 5.83 -7.03 -4.63
C GLY A 86 4.49 -6.60 -5.26
N GLY A 87 3.56 -7.54 -5.48
CA GLY A 87 2.20 -7.24 -5.92
C GLY A 87 2.13 -6.36 -7.18
N PRO A 88 1.20 -5.40 -7.26
CA PRO A 88 1.09 -4.48 -8.40
C PRO A 88 2.14 -3.37 -8.40
N MET A 89 2.83 -3.14 -7.27
CA MET A 89 3.60 -1.91 -7.04
C MET A 89 4.76 -1.68 -8.00
N PRO A 90 5.54 -2.69 -8.46
CA PRO A 90 6.55 -2.48 -9.49
C PRO A 90 5.96 -1.97 -10.81
N ALA A 91 4.76 -2.42 -11.18
CA ALA A 91 4.09 -1.96 -12.40
C ALA A 91 3.54 -0.53 -12.22
N VAL A 92 2.99 -0.24 -11.03
CA VAL A 92 2.54 1.11 -10.64
C VAL A 92 3.69 2.10 -10.65
N GLU A 93 4.81 1.78 -9.98
CA GLU A 93 6.03 2.59 -9.92
C GLU A 93 6.52 2.93 -11.33
N LYS A 94 6.70 1.90 -12.16
CA LYS A 94 7.13 2.07 -13.54
C LYS A 94 6.21 3.02 -14.31
N ARG A 95 4.89 2.76 -14.28
CA ARG A 95 3.91 3.54 -15.04
C ARG A 95 3.87 4.99 -14.61
N LEU A 96 3.86 5.22 -13.30
CA LEU A 96 3.79 6.55 -12.70
C LEU A 96 5.07 7.34 -13.00
N ASN A 97 6.24 6.74 -12.79
CA ASN A 97 7.52 7.42 -13.00
C ASN A 97 7.84 7.66 -14.48
N GLU A 98 7.39 6.78 -15.39
CA GLU A 98 7.45 7.05 -16.84
C GLU A 98 6.64 8.31 -17.23
N ARG A 99 5.43 8.47 -16.68
CA ARG A 99 4.60 9.66 -16.93
C ARG A 99 5.20 10.92 -16.33
N ARG A 100 5.76 10.82 -15.12
CA ARG A 100 6.43 11.96 -14.46
C ARG A 100 7.65 12.40 -15.23
N LEU A 101 8.50 11.46 -15.68
CA LEU A 101 9.66 11.78 -16.52
C LEU A 101 9.24 12.46 -17.83
N ALA A 102 8.16 11.99 -18.47
CA ALA A 102 7.62 12.61 -19.68
C ALA A 102 7.12 14.06 -19.45
N LYS A 103 6.73 14.40 -18.21
CA LYS A 103 6.35 15.75 -17.77
C LYS A 103 7.52 16.55 -17.18
N ALA A 104 8.75 16.05 -17.28
CA ALA A 104 9.95 16.62 -16.65
C ALA A 104 9.84 16.80 -15.12
N LEU A 105 9.07 15.92 -14.46
CA LEU A 105 8.96 15.85 -13.00
C LEU A 105 9.89 14.76 -12.45
N PRO A 106 10.43 14.93 -11.23
CA PRO A 106 11.28 13.92 -10.60
C PRO A 106 10.49 12.63 -10.33
N PRO A 107 11.12 11.45 -10.42
CA PRO A 107 10.48 10.20 -10.06
C PRO A 107 10.17 10.14 -8.56
N ILE A 108 9.11 9.42 -8.22
CA ILE A 108 8.68 9.18 -6.84
C ILE A 108 9.35 7.90 -6.35
N PRO A 109 10.00 7.91 -5.17
CA PRO A 109 10.48 6.70 -4.52
C PRO A 109 9.34 5.81 -4.05
N PHE A 110 9.46 4.51 -4.30
CA PHE A 110 8.60 3.45 -3.78
C PHE A 110 9.40 2.59 -2.80
N LEU A 111 8.77 2.22 -1.69
CA LEU A 111 9.32 1.35 -0.67
C LEU A 111 8.36 0.20 -0.41
N LEU A 112 8.85 -1.04 -0.55
CA LEU A 112 8.09 -2.24 -0.22
C LEU A 112 8.34 -2.65 1.23
N SER A 113 7.27 -3.05 1.93
CA SER A 113 7.35 -3.55 3.30
C SER A 113 6.34 -4.67 3.54
N ASP A 114 6.70 -5.63 4.37
CA ASP A 114 5.86 -6.77 4.70
C ASP A 114 6.27 -7.38 6.05
N ILE A 115 5.34 -8.07 6.71
CA ILE A 115 5.63 -8.86 7.91
C ILE A 115 6.44 -10.13 7.56
N HIS A 116 6.35 -10.59 6.31
CA HIS A 116 7.10 -11.71 5.73
C HIS A 116 7.86 -11.27 4.46
N PRO A 117 8.99 -10.55 4.60
CA PRO A 117 9.72 -10.00 3.46
C PRO A 117 10.15 -11.02 2.39
N HIS A 118 9.80 -10.77 1.13
CA HIS A 118 10.22 -11.59 -0.02
C HIS A 118 11.51 -11.05 -0.67
N ILE A 119 12.62 -11.12 0.06
CA ILE A 119 13.91 -10.48 -0.29
C ILE A 119 14.42 -10.82 -1.69
N SER A 120 14.32 -12.09 -2.11
CA SER A 120 14.78 -12.52 -3.44
C SER A 120 13.98 -11.85 -4.55
N ALA A 121 12.65 -11.84 -4.44
CA ALA A 121 11.76 -11.18 -5.40
C ALA A 121 12.01 -9.67 -5.42
N TRP A 122 12.07 -9.03 -4.24
CA TRP A 122 12.27 -7.59 -4.14
C TRP A 122 13.64 -7.12 -4.66
N ARG A 123 14.70 -7.92 -4.48
CA ARG A 123 16.00 -7.63 -5.07
C ARG A 123 15.93 -7.59 -6.59
N SER A 124 15.30 -8.59 -7.22
CA SER A 124 15.13 -8.62 -8.67
C SER A 124 14.25 -7.48 -9.18
N LEU A 125 13.17 -7.16 -8.46
CA LEU A 125 12.27 -6.05 -8.82
C LEU A 125 12.96 -4.69 -8.71
N SER A 126 13.70 -4.45 -7.62
CA SER A 126 14.46 -3.21 -7.42
C SER A 126 15.53 -3.02 -8.50
N GLN A 127 16.26 -4.09 -8.86
CA GLN A 127 17.24 -4.05 -9.95
C GLN A 127 16.61 -3.80 -11.32
N ALA A 128 15.38 -4.26 -11.54
CA ALA A 128 14.64 -4.07 -12.78
C ALA A 128 13.92 -2.72 -12.88
N SER A 129 13.86 -1.93 -11.80
CA SER A 129 13.20 -0.62 -11.77
C SER A 129 13.92 0.37 -12.71
N PRO A 130 13.27 0.87 -13.78
CA PRO A 130 13.91 1.76 -14.74
C PRO A 130 14.36 3.09 -14.12
N SER A 131 13.58 3.59 -13.16
CA SER A 131 13.81 4.85 -12.46
C SER A 131 14.80 4.71 -11.28
N ARG A 132 15.22 3.48 -10.94
CA ARG A 132 15.92 3.12 -9.69
C ARG A 132 15.21 3.65 -8.43
N SER A 133 13.90 3.85 -8.50
CA SER A 133 13.11 4.44 -7.42
C SER A 133 12.38 3.38 -6.59
N LEU A 134 12.52 2.09 -6.90
CA LEU A 134 11.95 1.00 -6.11
C LEU A 134 12.97 0.42 -5.11
N SER A 135 12.64 0.46 -3.82
CA SER A 135 13.43 -0.05 -2.71
C SER A 135 12.58 -0.90 -1.76
N TYR A 136 13.18 -1.51 -0.74
CA TYR A 136 12.47 -2.38 0.20
C TYR A 136 13.11 -2.39 1.59
N LEU A 137 12.31 -2.72 2.62
CA LEU A 137 12.80 -2.97 3.98
C LEU A 137 13.13 -4.46 4.15
N PRO A 138 14.39 -4.85 4.43
CA PRO A 138 14.80 -6.25 4.40
C PRO A 138 14.43 -7.05 5.66
N TYR A 139 13.60 -6.50 6.54
CA TYR A 139 13.21 -7.08 7.83
C TYR A 139 11.69 -7.02 8.01
N PRO A 140 11.10 -7.92 8.82
CA PRO A 140 9.66 -7.92 9.11
C PRO A 140 9.15 -6.57 9.60
N VAL A 141 8.07 -6.09 9.01
CA VAL A 141 7.38 -4.85 9.40
C VAL A 141 5.92 -5.12 9.71
N ASP A 142 5.51 -4.80 10.94
CA ASP A 142 4.10 -4.77 11.31
C ASP A 142 3.46 -3.48 10.79
N ALA A 143 2.52 -3.59 9.85
CA ALA A 143 1.84 -2.44 9.27
C ALA A 143 1.03 -1.63 10.29
N THR A 144 0.66 -2.21 11.44
CA THR A 144 -0.02 -1.50 12.53
C THR A 144 0.93 -0.62 13.35
N HIS A 145 2.25 -0.82 13.22
CA HIS A 145 3.29 -0.08 13.93
C HIS A 145 4.47 0.22 13.00
N ALA A 146 4.36 1.28 12.19
CA ALA A 146 5.44 1.58 11.25
C ALA A 146 6.77 1.91 11.97
N PRO A 147 7.91 1.41 11.48
CA PRO A 147 9.21 1.61 12.10
C PRO A 147 9.73 3.03 11.89
N ALA A 148 10.69 3.46 12.72
CA ALA A 148 11.34 4.77 12.61
C ALA A 148 11.91 5.03 11.21
N ALA A 149 12.56 4.03 10.60
CA ALA A 149 13.07 4.12 9.22
C ALA A 149 11.98 4.41 8.17
N MET A 150 10.72 4.04 8.44
CA MET A 150 9.57 4.41 7.60
C MET A 150 9.11 5.86 7.86
N LYS A 151 9.22 6.33 9.11
CA LYS A 151 8.73 7.62 9.59
C LYS A 151 9.70 8.79 9.39
N GLU A 152 11.00 8.51 9.25
CA GLU A 152 12.06 9.51 9.04
C GLU A 152 11.89 10.34 7.75
N GLN A 153 11.24 9.76 6.75
CA GLN A 153 10.95 10.44 5.49
C GLN A 153 9.45 10.63 5.32
N ARG A 154 9.10 11.72 4.66
CA ARG A 154 7.75 12.03 4.22
C ARG A 154 7.19 10.88 3.39
N HIS A 155 6.01 10.36 3.74
CA HIS A 155 5.50 9.16 3.10
C HIS A 155 3.98 9.11 2.96
N PHE A 156 3.54 8.42 1.91
CA PHE A 156 2.16 8.03 1.63
C PHE A 156 2.07 6.50 1.70
N ARG A 157 1.17 5.96 2.50
CA ARG A 157 1.05 4.51 2.70
C ARG A 157 0.03 3.90 1.74
N THR A 158 0.35 2.80 1.09
CA THR A 158 -0.60 2.05 0.27
C THR A 158 -0.84 0.66 0.83
N PHE A 159 -2.06 0.16 0.64
CA PHE A 159 -2.46 -1.21 0.95
C PHE A 159 -3.19 -1.76 -0.27
N CYS A 160 -2.54 -2.64 -1.03
CA CYS A 160 -3.13 -3.28 -2.21
C CYS A 160 -3.54 -4.72 -1.89
N LEU A 161 -4.85 -5.03 -1.88
CA LEU A 161 -5.38 -6.34 -1.48
C LEU A 161 -4.91 -6.82 -0.10
N ALA A 162 -4.68 -5.92 0.86
CA ALA A 162 -4.15 -6.29 2.17
C ALA A 162 -5.00 -5.82 3.35
N PHE A 163 -5.78 -4.75 3.21
CA PHE A 163 -6.43 -4.10 4.35
C PHE A 163 -7.53 -4.98 4.98
N HIS A 164 -8.14 -5.87 4.20
CA HIS A 164 -9.10 -6.86 4.68
C HIS A 164 -8.51 -7.95 5.59
N HIS A 165 -7.17 -8.09 5.65
CA HIS A 165 -6.53 -9.06 6.55
C HIS A 165 -6.60 -8.64 8.03
N PHE A 166 -6.69 -7.34 8.29
CA PHE A 166 -6.69 -6.81 9.64
C PHE A 166 -8.08 -6.92 10.27
N ASP A 167 -8.14 -7.25 11.55
CA ASP A 167 -9.36 -7.09 12.35
C ASP A 167 -9.63 -5.60 12.64
N GLU A 168 -10.65 -5.30 13.42
CA GLU A 168 -11.02 -3.90 13.68
C GLU A 168 -9.97 -3.16 14.49
N GLN A 169 -9.33 -3.83 15.44
CA GLN A 169 -8.27 -3.24 16.23
C GLN A 169 -7.05 -2.94 15.37
N GLY A 170 -6.62 -3.88 14.52
CA GLY A 170 -5.50 -3.70 13.61
C GLY A 170 -5.77 -2.65 12.54
N ALA A 171 -6.96 -2.67 11.91
CA ALA A 171 -7.34 -1.69 10.91
C ALA A 171 -7.40 -0.27 11.50
N ARG A 172 -7.95 -0.14 12.71
CA ARG A 172 -7.96 1.14 13.43
C ARG A 172 -6.53 1.56 13.82
N GLY A 173 -5.70 0.64 14.29
CA GLY A 173 -4.29 0.91 14.61
C GLY A 173 -3.49 1.42 13.41
N ILE A 174 -3.71 0.84 12.23
CA ILE A 174 -3.11 1.33 10.96
C ILE A 174 -3.54 2.76 10.67
N LEU A 175 -4.84 3.05 10.77
CA LEU A 175 -5.38 4.39 10.51
C LEU A 175 -4.83 5.40 11.53
N GLU A 176 -4.77 5.04 12.80
CA GLU A 176 -4.19 5.86 13.88
C GLU A 176 -2.70 6.15 13.61
N ASP A 177 -1.89 5.13 13.32
CA ASP A 177 -0.45 5.30 13.06
C ASP A 177 -0.17 6.09 11.76
N ALA A 178 -0.99 5.89 10.72
CA ALA A 178 -0.93 6.69 9.50
C ALA A 178 -1.30 8.15 9.77
N MET A 179 -2.37 8.41 10.52
CA MET A 179 -2.76 9.77 10.90
C MET A 179 -1.66 10.52 11.65
N ARG A 180 -0.92 9.82 12.51
CA ARG A 180 0.20 10.39 13.26
C ARG A 180 1.41 10.72 12.40
N THR A 181 1.71 9.90 11.38
CA THR A 181 3.07 9.90 10.81
C THR A 181 3.14 9.99 9.29
N ALA A 182 2.06 9.70 8.56
CA ALA A 182 2.01 9.75 7.10
C ALA A 182 1.25 10.99 6.61
N ASP A 183 1.53 11.43 5.38
CA ASP A 183 0.76 12.48 4.71
C ASP A 183 -0.52 11.96 4.07
N GLY A 184 -0.58 10.64 3.83
CA GLY A 184 -1.78 10.00 3.35
C GLY A 184 -1.71 8.49 3.40
N ILE A 185 -2.87 7.89 3.21
CA ILE A 185 -3.10 6.44 3.16
C ILE A 185 -4.04 6.13 1.99
N GLY A 186 -3.68 5.17 1.16
CA GLY A 186 -4.50 4.65 0.06
C GLY A 186 -4.78 3.16 0.24
N ILE A 187 -6.04 2.79 0.23
CA ILE A 187 -6.50 1.40 0.38
C ILE A 187 -7.17 0.99 -0.92
N PHE A 188 -6.66 -0.06 -1.56
CA PHE A 188 -7.10 -0.55 -2.87
C PHE A 188 -7.53 -2.01 -2.78
N GLU A 189 -8.80 -2.30 -3.09
CA GLU A 189 -9.39 -3.63 -3.00
C GLU A 189 -10.05 -4.02 -4.32
N LEU A 190 -9.63 -5.13 -4.95
CA LEU A 190 -10.19 -5.61 -6.23
C LEU A 190 -11.56 -6.29 -6.10
N GLN A 191 -12.08 -6.39 -4.89
CA GLN A 191 -13.22 -7.21 -4.55
C GLN A 191 -14.15 -6.48 -3.60
N LYS A 192 -15.45 -6.65 -3.83
CA LYS A 192 -16.54 -6.17 -2.98
C LYS A 192 -17.51 -7.32 -2.75
N PHE A 193 -18.09 -7.42 -1.55
CA PHE A 193 -19.10 -8.43 -1.27
C PHE A 193 -20.42 -8.11 -1.98
N ASN A 194 -20.58 -8.58 -3.22
CA ASN A 194 -21.82 -8.57 -3.99
C ASN A 194 -21.79 -9.69 -5.04
N LEU A 195 -22.97 -10.10 -5.52
CA LEU A 195 -23.10 -11.24 -6.43
C LEU A 195 -22.28 -11.10 -7.72
N SER A 196 -22.18 -9.88 -8.26
CA SER A 196 -21.45 -9.62 -9.50
C SER A 196 -19.94 -9.81 -9.35
N ASN A 197 -19.38 -9.35 -8.24
CA ASN A 197 -17.96 -9.53 -7.90
C ASN A 197 -17.67 -10.99 -7.53
N LEU A 198 -18.58 -11.66 -6.80
CA LEU A 198 -18.44 -13.09 -6.52
C LEU A 198 -18.39 -13.90 -7.82
N LEU A 199 -19.24 -13.57 -8.80
CA LEU A 199 -19.18 -14.20 -10.12
C LEU A 199 -17.83 -13.92 -10.82
N THR A 200 -17.34 -12.69 -10.79
CA THR A 200 -16.00 -12.36 -11.34
C THR A 200 -14.89 -13.14 -10.65
N ILE A 201 -14.97 -13.32 -9.33
CA ILE A 201 -14.03 -14.14 -8.57
C ILE A 201 -14.14 -15.61 -9.00
N THR A 202 -15.34 -16.16 -9.19
CA THR A 202 -15.52 -17.51 -9.74
C THR A 202 -14.84 -17.68 -11.11
N LEU A 203 -14.90 -16.64 -11.95
CA LEU A 203 -14.27 -16.64 -13.27
C LEU A 203 -12.74 -16.61 -13.22
N LEU A 204 -12.11 -16.36 -12.05
CA LEU A 204 -10.67 -16.55 -11.90
C LEU A 204 -10.24 -18.01 -12.13
N PHE A 205 -11.12 -18.98 -11.87
CA PHE A 205 -10.82 -20.39 -12.07
C PHE A 205 -10.46 -20.70 -13.54
N PRO A 206 -11.33 -20.46 -14.53
CA PRO A 206 -10.95 -20.62 -15.94
C PRO A 206 -9.91 -19.60 -16.39
N ALA A 207 -9.85 -18.40 -15.78
CA ALA A 207 -8.82 -17.41 -16.12
C ALA A 207 -7.40 -17.92 -15.82
N CYS A 208 -7.22 -18.68 -14.73
CA CYS A 208 -5.94 -19.31 -14.40
C CYS A 208 -5.44 -20.24 -15.51
N TRP A 209 -6.34 -20.97 -16.17
CA TRP A 209 -5.99 -21.84 -17.29
C TRP A 209 -5.47 -21.08 -18.50
N VAL A 210 -5.94 -19.85 -18.69
CA VAL A 210 -5.54 -18.96 -19.79
C VAL A 210 -4.24 -18.22 -19.46
N LEU A 211 -4.06 -17.78 -18.20
CA LEU A 211 -2.88 -17.02 -17.79
C LEU A 211 -1.63 -17.87 -17.56
N THR A 212 -1.80 -19.10 -17.08
CA THR A 212 -0.67 -19.97 -16.70
C THR A 212 0.42 -20.11 -17.78
N PRO A 213 0.12 -20.27 -19.08
CA PRO A 213 1.16 -20.36 -20.11
C PRO A 213 2.00 -19.08 -20.28
N SER A 214 1.43 -17.93 -19.91
CA SER A 214 2.05 -16.61 -20.03
C SER A 214 2.78 -16.19 -18.75
N LEU A 215 2.59 -16.91 -17.64
CA LEU A 215 3.30 -16.64 -16.40
C LEU A 215 4.79 -16.90 -16.61
N LYS A 216 5.58 -15.82 -16.60
CA LYS A 216 7.03 -15.95 -16.56
C LYS A 216 7.40 -16.59 -15.22
N PRO A 217 8.13 -17.70 -15.20
CA PRO A 217 8.60 -18.29 -13.95
C PRO A 217 9.47 -17.29 -13.19
N SER A 218 9.09 -16.96 -11.96
CA SER A 218 9.89 -16.10 -11.09
C SER A 218 11.06 -16.91 -10.51
N LEU A 219 12.28 -16.39 -10.62
CA LEU A 219 13.51 -17.05 -10.18
C LEU A 219 13.63 -17.22 -8.64
N ALA A 220 12.57 -16.89 -7.89
CA ALA A 220 12.54 -16.88 -6.43
C ALA A 220 12.74 -18.26 -5.77
N PHE A 221 12.62 -19.35 -6.54
CA PHE A 221 12.86 -20.72 -6.04
C PHE A 221 14.33 -20.97 -5.65
N THR A 222 15.27 -20.30 -6.34
CA THR A 222 16.68 -20.69 -6.42
C THR A 222 17.51 -20.53 -5.14
N GLU A 223 17.06 -19.73 -4.17
CA GLU A 223 17.89 -19.42 -2.99
C GLU A 223 17.26 -19.78 -1.64
N LEU A 224 16.05 -20.35 -1.61
CA LEU A 224 15.45 -20.79 -0.34
C LEU A 224 16.14 -22.05 0.24
N SER A 225 16.92 -22.75 -0.58
CA SER A 225 17.80 -23.86 -0.17
C SER A 225 19.13 -23.38 0.44
N LEU A 226 19.47 -22.09 0.30
CA LEU A 226 20.73 -21.50 0.75
C LEU A 226 20.51 -20.48 1.87
N SER A 227 19.76 -20.82 2.91
CA SER A 227 19.89 -20.10 4.19
C SER A 227 21.08 -20.69 4.94
N PRO A 228 22.26 -20.02 5.05
CA PRO A 228 23.27 -20.44 5.99
C PRO A 228 22.76 -20.05 7.38
N GLY A 229 22.60 -21.05 8.23
CA GLY A 229 22.32 -20.85 9.65
C GLY A 229 23.30 -19.85 10.25
N PHE A 230 22.72 -18.85 10.91
CA PHE A 230 23.42 -17.95 11.81
C PHE A 230 24.14 -18.79 12.88
N THR A 231 25.46 -18.96 12.75
CA THR A 231 26.30 -19.46 13.84
C THR A 231 27.42 -18.47 14.08
N THR A 232 27.48 -18.04 15.33
CA THR A 232 28.38 -17.05 15.88
C THR A 232 29.78 -17.64 16.05
N GLN A 233 30.79 -16.78 15.89
CA GLN A 233 32.11 -16.76 16.57
C GLN A 233 33.35 -17.42 15.91
N LEU A 234 34.35 -16.53 15.81
CA LEU A 234 35.81 -16.67 16.00
C LEU A 234 36.65 -17.68 15.20
N GLY A 235 37.67 -17.13 14.55
CA GLY A 235 39.07 -17.40 14.94
C GLY A 235 39.75 -18.65 14.38
N ASP A 236 40.65 -18.39 13.43
CA ASP A 236 41.93 -19.05 13.15
C ASP A 236 42.04 -20.49 12.58
N SER A 237 42.74 -20.48 11.43
CA SER A 237 43.81 -21.39 10.99
C SER A 237 43.45 -22.66 10.20
N ASN A 238 44.04 -22.67 8.98
CA ASN A 238 44.48 -23.81 8.15
C ASN A 238 43.63 -25.08 8.15
N ASP A 239 42.87 -25.27 7.06
CA ASP A 239 42.88 -26.58 6.42
C ASP A 239 42.78 -26.46 4.90
N SER A 240 43.67 -27.18 4.24
CA SER A 240 43.83 -27.24 2.79
C SER A 240 43.31 -28.59 2.33
N GLN A 241 42.06 -28.66 1.83
CA GLN A 241 41.62 -29.64 0.83
C GLN A 241 40.15 -29.45 0.38
N ASN A 242 40.03 -29.12 -0.92
CA ASN A 242 38.96 -29.55 -1.85
C ASN A 242 37.58 -28.85 -1.83
N PRO A 243 36.82 -28.87 -2.95
CA PRO A 243 36.53 -27.67 -3.72
C PRO A 243 35.04 -27.32 -3.62
N LEU A 244 34.74 -26.09 -3.21
CA LEU A 244 33.38 -25.56 -3.33
C LEU A 244 33.09 -25.29 -4.81
N ARG A 245 32.68 -26.34 -5.53
CA ARG A 245 31.92 -26.22 -6.77
C ARG A 245 30.64 -25.47 -6.41
N PRO A 246 30.26 -24.38 -7.10
CA PRO A 246 28.89 -23.90 -7.04
C PRO A 246 28.00 -25.03 -7.60
N SER A 247 27.07 -25.52 -6.78
CA SER A 247 26.08 -26.50 -7.21
C SER A 247 25.25 -25.86 -8.34
N PHE A 248 25.30 -26.49 -9.52
CA PHE A 248 24.42 -26.18 -10.64
C PHE A 248 23.01 -26.71 -10.32
N GLU A 249 22.30 -26.07 -9.40
CA GLU A 249 20.91 -26.40 -9.06
C GLU A 249 19.81 -25.40 -9.50
N PRO A 250 20.08 -24.19 -10.07
CA PRO A 250 19.00 -23.27 -10.48
C PRO A 250 18.00 -23.84 -11.48
N ILE A 251 18.48 -24.65 -12.42
CA ILE A 251 17.67 -25.13 -13.54
C ILE A 251 16.69 -26.22 -13.07
N SER A 252 17.11 -27.07 -12.14
CA SER A 252 16.27 -28.18 -11.65
C SER A 252 15.09 -27.70 -10.81
N GLU A 253 15.34 -26.74 -9.92
CA GLU A 253 14.31 -26.11 -9.09
C GLU A 253 13.34 -25.24 -9.90
N PHE A 254 13.88 -24.50 -10.88
CA PHE A 254 13.08 -23.73 -11.83
C PHE A 254 12.15 -24.63 -12.65
N CYS A 255 12.66 -25.73 -13.19
CA CYS A 255 11.85 -26.72 -13.90
C CYS A 255 10.78 -27.32 -12.97
N SER A 256 11.13 -27.62 -11.71
CA SER A 256 10.19 -28.11 -10.71
C SER A 256 9.04 -27.12 -10.44
N ALA A 257 9.33 -25.83 -10.32
CA ALA A 257 8.31 -24.80 -10.08
C ALA A 257 7.33 -24.64 -11.26
N ILE A 258 7.83 -24.70 -12.50
CA ILE A 258 6.99 -24.64 -13.71
C ILE A 258 6.12 -25.89 -13.80
N VAL A 259 6.72 -27.07 -13.62
CA VAL A 259 6.00 -28.35 -13.67
C VAL A 259 4.92 -28.39 -12.60
N ALA A 260 5.22 -27.93 -11.38
CA ALA A 260 4.24 -27.83 -10.30
C ALA A 260 3.10 -26.86 -10.64
N THR A 261 3.41 -25.69 -11.20
CA THR A 261 2.39 -24.72 -11.61
C THR A 261 1.45 -25.32 -12.65
N ILE A 262 1.97 -25.99 -13.68
CA ILE A 262 1.17 -26.65 -14.71
C ILE A 262 0.34 -27.79 -14.11
N PHE A 263 0.96 -28.64 -13.29
CA PHE A 263 0.31 -29.78 -12.65
C PHE A 263 -0.85 -29.34 -11.75
N PHE A 264 -0.62 -28.35 -10.88
CA PHE A 264 -1.60 -27.85 -9.91
C PHE A 264 -2.61 -26.86 -10.50
N THR A 265 -2.45 -26.46 -11.78
CA THR A 265 -3.45 -25.69 -12.52
C THR A 265 -4.36 -26.59 -13.36
N TYR A 266 -3.79 -27.56 -14.08
CA TYR A 266 -4.52 -28.32 -15.11
C TYR A 266 -4.88 -29.76 -14.73
N ILE A 267 -4.05 -30.45 -13.93
CA ILE A 267 -4.27 -31.88 -13.60
C ILE A 267 -5.04 -32.00 -12.29
N ILE A 268 -4.51 -31.39 -11.23
CA ILE A 268 -5.18 -31.28 -9.93
C ILE A 268 -5.32 -29.79 -9.66
N PRO A 269 -6.47 -29.15 -9.97
CA PRO A 269 -6.61 -27.69 -10.06
C PRO A 269 -6.65 -27.01 -8.68
N VAL A 270 -5.62 -27.22 -7.86
CA VAL A 270 -5.46 -26.66 -6.51
C VAL A 270 -5.24 -25.15 -6.57
N ILE A 271 -4.41 -24.66 -7.51
CA ILE A 271 -4.14 -23.23 -7.66
C ILE A 271 -5.41 -22.43 -7.94
N PRO A 272 -6.19 -22.72 -9.01
CA PRO A 272 -7.41 -21.97 -9.28
C PRO A 272 -8.47 -22.17 -8.18
N PHE A 273 -8.55 -23.33 -7.54
CA PHE A 273 -9.48 -23.56 -6.44
C PHE A 273 -9.16 -22.67 -5.23
N ILE A 274 -7.90 -22.63 -4.80
CA ILE A 274 -7.48 -21.79 -3.67
C ILE A 274 -7.68 -20.32 -4.00
N LEU A 275 -7.33 -19.87 -5.20
CA LEU A 275 -7.56 -18.47 -5.61
C LEU A 275 -9.02 -18.04 -5.54
N VAL A 276 -9.96 -18.89 -5.97
CA VAL A 276 -11.40 -18.59 -5.87
C VAL A 276 -11.86 -18.59 -4.41
N LEU A 277 -11.45 -19.59 -3.63
CA LEU A 277 -11.84 -19.71 -2.23
C LEU A 277 -11.31 -18.52 -1.42
N ASP A 278 -10.02 -18.21 -1.55
CA ASP A 278 -9.40 -17.07 -0.89
C ASP A 278 -10.03 -15.77 -1.38
N GLY A 279 -10.31 -15.62 -2.68
CA GLY A 279 -11.07 -14.48 -3.21
C GLY A 279 -12.45 -14.31 -2.57
N TYR A 280 -13.19 -15.39 -2.30
CA TYR A 280 -14.46 -15.30 -1.56
C TYR A 280 -14.26 -14.88 -0.12
N VAL A 281 -13.23 -15.43 0.55
CA VAL A 281 -12.86 -15.04 1.91
C VAL A 281 -12.50 -13.55 1.96
N SER A 282 -11.64 -13.09 1.06
CA SER A 282 -11.24 -11.69 0.95
C SER A 282 -12.43 -10.79 0.64
N ALA A 283 -13.30 -11.14 -0.32
CA ALA A 283 -14.52 -10.38 -0.62
C ALA A 283 -15.44 -10.24 0.59
N TYR A 284 -15.63 -11.30 1.38
CA TYR A 284 -16.40 -11.27 2.62
C TYR A 284 -15.74 -10.37 3.69
N ARG A 285 -14.40 -10.38 3.74
CA ARG A 285 -13.61 -9.61 4.70
C ARG A 285 -13.41 -8.15 4.31
N THR A 286 -13.59 -7.78 3.03
CA THR A 286 -13.51 -6.40 2.58
C THR A 286 -14.46 -5.50 3.37
N ARG A 287 -13.96 -4.32 3.76
CA ARG A 287 -14.76 -3.35 4.52
C ARG A 287 -15.62 -2.53 3.57
N SER A 288 -16.86 -2.26 3.98
CA SER A 288 -17.68 -1.27 3.30
C SER A 288 -17.14 0.13 3.56
N LEU A 289 -17.34 1.05 2.63
CA LEU A 289 -16.93 2.45 2.79
C LEU A 289 -17.46 3.09 4.10
N PRO A 290 -18.75 2.95 4.48
CA PRO A 290 -19.23 3.50 5.75
C PRO A 290 -18.51 2.94 6.98
N HIS A 291 -18.14 1.65 6.95
CA HIS A 291 -17.41 1.04 8.06
C HIS A 291 -15.97 1.56 8.10
N LEU A 292 -15.30 1.69 6.96
CA LEU A 292 -13.95 2.25 6.91
C LEU A 292 -13.92 3.71 7.38
N MET A 293 -14.89 4.53 6.96
CA MET A 293 -15.04 5.91 7.42
C MET A 293 -15.33 5.98 8.92
N HIS A 294 -16.14 5.05 9.46
CA HIS A 294 -16.35 4.95 10.90
C HIS A 294 -15.04 4.68 11.66
N LEU A 295 -14.21 3.74 11.18
CA LEU A 295 -12.90 3.46 11.78
C LEU A 295 -11.95 4.66 11.66
N ALA A 296 -11.96 5.36 10.52
CA ALA A 296 -11.16 6.57 10.32
C ALA A 296 -11.57 7.67 11.30
N ASN A 297 -12.86 7.91 11.49
CA ASN A 297 -13.36 8.90 12.45
C ASN A 297 -12.98 8.54 13.90
N LEU A 298 -13.07 7.26 14.27
CA LEU A 298 -12.62 6.79 15.58
C LEU A 298 -11.11 6.98 15.78
N ALA A 299 -10.32 6.70 14.75
CA ALA A 299 -8.88 6.93 14.76
C ALA A 299 -8.55 8.42 14.92
N ALA A 300 -9.21 9.29 14.14
CA ALA A 300 -9.03 10.74 14.21
C ALA A 300 -9.37 11.28 15.60
N MET A 301 -10.53 10.92 16.16
CA MET A 301 -10.93 11.31 17.51
C MET A 301 -9.89 10.91 18.56
N LYS A 302 -9.37 9.68 18.50
CA LYS A 302 -8.33 9.23 19.43
C LYS A 302 -7.02 10.01 19.24
N VAL A 303 -6.63 10.29 18.00
CA VAL A 303 -5.44 11.08 17.69
C VAL A 303 -5.56 12.49 18.25
N SER A 304 -6.68 13.18 18.05
CA SER A 304 -6.95 14.51 18.61
C SER A 304 -6.95 14.51 20.13
N LEU A 305 -7.60 13.52 20.77
CA LEU A 305 -7.65 13.40 22.24
C LEU A 305 -6.29 13.13 22.89
N GLU A 306 -5.39 12.42 22.22
CA GLU A 306 -4.03 12.19 22.73
C GLU A 306 -3.16 13.44 22.55
N ARG A 307 -3.26 14.16 21.43
CA ARG A 307 -2.54 15.43 21.22
C ARG A 307 -2.93 16.51 22.22
N GLY A 308 -4.24 16.71 22.43
CA GLY A 308 -4.73 17.71 23.39
C GLY A 308 -4.34 17.47 24.85
N LYS A 309 -3.74 16.31 25.18
CA LYS A 309 -3.17 16.04 26.51
C LYS A 309 -1.67 16.35 26.61
N ASP A 310 -0.96 16.25 25.49
CA ASP A 310 0.51 16.31 25.47
C ASP A 310 1.04 17.67 24.95
N THR A 311 0.24 18.41 24.17
CA THR A 311 0.64 19.68 23.54
C THR A 311 -0.52 20.69 23.51
N GLU A 312 -0.57 21.60 24.49
CA GLU A 312 -1.38 22.82 24.38
C GLU A 312 -0.80 23.71 23.26
N GLY A 313 -1.45 23.76 22.09
CA GLY A 313 -1.11 24.69 21.00
C GLY A 313 -0.66 24.07 19.67
N GLU A 314 -0.71 22.74 19.49
CA GLU A 314 -0.54 22.14 18.16
C GLU A 314 -1.86 22.16 17.37
N GLU A 315 -1.80 22.59 16.11
CA GLU A 315 -2.95 22.64 15.22
C GLU A 315 -3.59 21.27 15.01
N GLU A 316 -4.93 21.26 14.96
CA GLU A 316 -5.68 20.06 14.65
C GLU A 316 -5.49 19.73 13.16
N VAL A 317 -4.84 18.59 12.89
CA VAL A 317 -4.60 18.14 11.52
C VAL A 317 -5.87 17.47 11.02
N GLU A 318 -6.63 18.19 10.19
CA GLU A 318 -7.79 17.63 9.50
C GLU A 318 -7.36 16.65 8.39
N TRP A 319 -8.22 15.66 8.11
CA TRP A 319 -7.99 14.65 7.08
C TRP A 319 -9.09 14.69 6.03
N LEU A 320 -8.70 14.87 4.77
CA LEU A 320 -9.58 14.78 3.62
C LEU A 320 -9.68 13.34 3.15
N TRP A 321 -10.92 12.86 2.97
CA TRP A 321 -11.22 11.50 2.54
C TRP A 321 -11.92 11.49 1.20
N GLU A 322 -11.32 10.78 0.25
CA GLU A 322 -11.86 10.53 -1.08
C GLU A 322 -12.06 9.03 -1.27
N SER A 323 -13.07 8.65 -2.04
CA SER A 323 -13.31 7.24 -2.38
C SER A 323 -13.95 7.09 -3.73
N GLY A 324 -13.72 5.95 -4.36
CA GLY A 324 -14.27 5.67 -5.67
C GLY A 324 -14.37 4.19 -5.96
N THR A 325 -14.88 3.89 -7.14
CA THR A 325 -15.01 2.54 -7.66
C THR A 325 -14.70 2.54 -9.14
N GLU A 326 -13.73 1.74 -9.54
CA GLU A 326 -13.29 1.61 -10.93
C GLU A 326 -13.60 0.21 -11.43
N ARG A 327 -14.20 0.09 -12.62
CA ARG A 327 -14.45 -1.24 -13.19
C ARG A 327 -13.15 -1.79 -13.76
N HIS A 328 -12.66 -2.88 -13.19
CA HIS A 328 -11.47 -3.58 -13.70
C HIS A 328 -11.81 -4.75 -14.62
N THR A 329 -12.97 -5.41 -14.43
CA THR A 329 -13.35 -6.60 -15.22
C THR A 329 -14.83 -6.61 -15.55
N TRP A 330 -15.19 -6.71 -16.82
CA TRP A 330 -16.56 -6.93 -17.27
C TRP A 330 -17.02 -8.39 -16.98
N PRO A 331 -18.27 -8.63 -16.57
CA PRO A 331 -19.36 -7.66 -16.40
C PRO A 331 -19.41 -6.97 -15.03
N GLY A 332 -18.68 -7.47 -14.02
CA GLY A 332 -18.98 -7.18 -12.61
C GLY A 332 -17.82 -6.82 -11.69
N GLY A 333 -16.58 -7.05 -12.13
CA GLY A 333 -15.38 -6.83 -11.34
C GLY A 333 -15.10 -5.35 -11.17
N VAL A 334 -15.15 -4.89 -9.93
CA VAL A 334 -14.87 -3.50 -9.59
C VAL A 334 -13.81 -3.43 -8.50
N MET A 335 -12.91 -2.47 -8.63
CA MET A 335 -11.94 -2.12 -7.62
C MET A 335 -12.53 -0.97 -6.81
N THR A 336 -12.57 -1.11 -5.50
CA THR A 336 -12.86 0.01 -4.60
C THR A 336 -11.56 0.59 -4.10
N TRP A 337 -11.47 1.90 -4.10
CA TRP A 337 -10.35 2.61 -3.51
C TRP A 337 -10.84 3.66 -2.52
N VAL A 338 -10.07 3.86 -1.46
CA VAL A 338 -10.29 4.90 -0.45
C VAL A 338 -8.95 5.53 -0.15
N ILE A 339 -8.90 6.85 -0.21
CA ILE A 339 -7.72 7.63 0.12
C ILE A 339 -8.05 8.62 1.21
N GLY A 340 -7.24 8.63 2.25
CA GLY A 340 -7.18 9.69 3.23
C GLY A 340 -5.88 10.45 3.07
N ARG A 341 -5.91 11.77 3.20
CA ARG A 341 -4.69 12.59 3.27
C ARG A 341 -4.87 13.72 4.26
N ARG A 342 -3.77 14.29 4.74
CA ARG A 342 -3.80 15.50 5.54
C ARG A 342 -4.31 16.67 4.70
N ASP A 343 -5.20 17.47 5.28
CA ASP A 343 -5.49 18.80 4.77
C ASP A 343 -4.34 19.73 5.16
N ARG A 344 -3.81 20.48 4.18
CA ARG A 344 -2.71 21.43 4.37
C ARG A 344 -3.19 22.88 4.35
N THR A 345 -4.43 23.12 3.97
CA THR A 345 -5.02 24.46 3.89
C THR A 345 -5.46 25.00 5.25
N VAL A 346 -5.79 24.11 6.18
CA VAL A 346 -6.28 24.47 7.53
C VAL A 346 -5.13 24.98 8.43
N SER A 347 -3.88 24.59 8.17
CA SER A 347 -2.72 24.99 8.99
C SER A 347 -2.23 26.44 8.79
N SER A 348 -2.89 27.23 7.94
CA SER A 348 -2.44 28.60 7.61
C SER A 348 -3.48 29.70 7.89
N GLU A 349 -4.73 29.34 8.20
CA GLU A 349 -5.76 30.34 8.52
C GLU A 349 -5.53 31.02 9.88
N ASP A 350 -4.84 30.37 10.83
CA ASP A 350 -4.61 30.92 12.18
C ASP A 350 -3.38 31.84 12.27
N GLU A 351 -2.38 31.73 11.39
CA GLU A 351 -1.21 32.64 11.41
C GLU A 351 -1.51 34.02 10.80
N THR A 352 -2.46 34.12 9.88
CA THR A 352 -2.80 35.40 9.21
C THR A 352 -3.86 36.23 9.94
N GLY A 353 -4.50 35.68 10.98
CA GLY A 353 -5.51 36.37 11.79
C GLY A 353 -5.00 37.31 12.89
N SER A 354 -3.69 37.35 13.18
CA SER A 354 -3.15 38.13 14.32
C SER A 354 -2.56 39.51 13.96
N LEU A 355 -2.57 39.92 12.68
CA LEU A 355 -2.01 41.20 12.22
C LEU A 355 -3.01 42.04 11.40
N SER A 356 -4.25 42.20 11.88
CA SER A 356 -5.12 43.28 11.43
C SER A 356 -5.87 43.91 12.61
N GLY A 357 -5.11 44.59 13.47
CA GLY A 357 -5.64 45.28 14.63
C GLY A 357 -4.75 46.42 15.11
N GLN A 358 -4.03 47.09 14.22
CA GLN A 358 -3.47 48.41 14.55
C GLN A 358 -4.54 49.46 14.28
N ALA A 359 -5.20 49.87 15.36
CA ALA A 359 -6.00 51.08 15.38
C ALA A 359 -5.11 52.28 15.04
N GLU A 360 -5.43 52.91 13.92
CA GLU A 360 -4.85 54.15 13.46
C GLU A 360 -5.22 55.27 14.47
N TYR A 361 -4.23 55.73 15.23
CA TYR A 361 -4.36 56.87 16.13
C TYR A 361 -4.19 58.15 15.31
N ASP A 362 -5.30 58.86 15.07
CA ASP A 362 -5.35 60.18 14.43
C ASP A 362 -5.33 61.31 15.50
N PRO A 363 -4.26 62.12 15.61
CA PRO A 363 -4.17 63.19 16.60
C PRO A 363 -4.60 64.56 16.05
N SER A 364 -5.72 64.64 15.30
CA SER A 364 -6.14 65.89 14.66
C SER A 364 -7.59 66.34 14.87
N GLN A 365 -8.23 65.95 15.97
CA GLN A 365 -9.47 66.60 16.40
C GLN A 365 -9.30 67.29 17.76
N GLY A 366 -9.09 68.60 17.67
CA GLY A 366 -9.15 69.53 18.80
C GLY A 366 -10.57 69.63 19.34
N ASN A 367 -10.69 69.49 20.65
CA ASN A 367 -11.95 69.65 21.37
C ASN A 367 -12.04 71.11 21.86
N ASP A 368 -12.70 71.94 21.06
CA ASP A 368 -13.22 73.24 21.50
C ASP A 368 -14.59 73.04 22.17
N ASN A 369 -14.81 73.85 23.21
CA ASN A 369 -16.06 74.10 23.93
C ASN A 369 -16.36 73.18 25.14
N ASP A 370 -15.96 73.66 26.31
CA ASP A 370 -16.91 73.74 27.43
C ASP A 370 -16.65 75.00 28.28
N GLN A 371 -17.38 76.07 27.94
CA GLN A 371 -17.80 77.11 28.87
C GLN A 371 -19.29 76.90 29.12
N MET A 372 -19.69 76.54 30.34
CA MET A 372 -20.64 77.32 31.16
C MET A 372 -21.10 76.58 32.43
N ASN A 373 -21.04 77.34 33.52
CA ASN A 373 -21.96 77.39 34.67
C ASN A 373 -21.91 76.29 35.75
N GLY A 374 -21.62 76.74 36.97
CA GLY A 374 -22.03 76.09 38.22
C GLY A 374 -21.06 76.29 39.36
#